data_AF-A0A5C4L5F6-F1
#
_entry.id   AF-A0A5C4L5F6-F1
#
_cell.length_a   1.000
_cell.length_b   1.000
_cell.length_c   1.000
_cell.angle_alpha   90.00
_cell.angle_beta   90.00
_cell.angle_gamma   90.00
#
_symmetry.space_group_name_H-M   'P 1'
#
loop_
_entity.id
_entity.type
_entity.pdbx_description
1 polymer ?
#
loop_
_entity_poly.entity_id
_entity_poly.type
_entity_poly.pdbx_seq_one_letter_code
_entity_poly.pdbx_strand_id
1 'polypeptide(L)'
;MPTTAARKTQDSATITSGLLALLTALHGAPAGSPAASAYTAALRRRGEDLSAIGGRDALHEARAAAIAASPDHAAAIDAAWSTIPGWTT
;
A
#
# COMPACT_ATOMS: atom_id res chain seq x y z
N MET A 1 28.83 -18.71 5.05
CA MET A 1 27.67 -18.83 4.15
C MET A 1 26.48 -18.14 4.79
N PRO A 2 26.06 -16.95 4.33
CA PRO A 2 24.70 -16.48 4.56
C PRO A 2 23.89 -16.75 3.30
N THR A 3 22.94 -17.68 3.39
CA THR A 3 21.88 -17.85 2.39
C THR A 3 20.99 -16.61 2.46
N THR A 4 21.22 -15.67 1.54
CA THR A 4 20.25 -14.62 1.23
C THR A 4 18.98 -15.34 0.80
N ALA A 5 18.00 -15.44 1.70
CA ALA A 5 16.66 -15.87 1.34
C ALA A 5 16.19 -14.91 0.25
N ALA A 6 16.18 -15.39 -1.00
CA ALA A 6 15.55 -14.68 -2.09
C ALA A 6 14.14 -14.37 -1.62
N ARG A 7 13.84 -13.11 -1.34
CA ARG A 7 12.47 -12.68 -1.05
C ARG A 7 11.67 -13.18 -2.24
N LYS A 8 10.78 -14.16 -2.01
CA LYS A 8 9.82 -14.61 -3.03
C LYS A 8 9.26 -13.32 -3.64
N THR A 9 9.40 -13.18 -4.97
CA THR A 9 8.83 -12.05 -5.68
C THR A 9 7.34 -12.03 -5.35
N GLN A 10 6.94 -11.09 -4.51
CA GLN A 10 5.58 -11.01 -4.02
C GLN A 10 4.74 -10.51 -5.18
N ASP A 11 3.73 -11.28 -5.59
CA ASP A 11 2.83 -10.88 -6.66
C ASP A 11 1.91 -9.73 -6.21
N SER A 12 1.31 -9.04 -7.18
CA SER A 12 0.44 -7.89 -6.93
C SER A 12 -0.72 -8.21 -5.98
N ALA A 13 -1.32 -9.41 -6.06
CA ALA A 13 -2.44 -9.78 -5.20
C ALA A 13 -2.01 -9.96 -3.74
N THR A 14 -0.84 -10.58 -3.51
CA THR A 14 -0.26 -10.70 -2.17
C THR A 14 0.12 -9.32 -1.60
N ILE A 15 0.62 -8.39 -2.43
CA ILE A 15 0.90 -7.01 -2.00
C ILE A 15 -0.39 -6.25 -1.66
N THR A 16 -1.42 -6.36 -2.49
CA THR A 16 -2.74 -5.74 -2.26
C THR A 16 -3.40 -6.27 -0.99
N SER A 17 -3.32 -7.57 -0.71
CA SER A 17 -3.80 -8.13 0.56
C SER A 17 -3.09 -7.50 1.77
N GLY A 18 -1.76 -7.32 1.68
CA GLY A 18 -1.00 -6.63 2.71
C GLY A 18 -1.36 -5.15 2.86
N LEU A 19 -1.69 -4.47 1.75
CA LEU A 19 -2.17 -3.09 1.75
C LEU A 19 -3.49 -2.96 2.54
N LEU A 20 -4.45 -3.85 2.29
CA LEU A 20 -5.74 -3.84 3.01
C LEU A 20 -5.56 -4.02 4.51
N ALA A 21 -4.66 -4.92 4.93
CA ALA A 21 -4.35 -5.10 6.36
C ALA A 21 -3.76 -3.83 7.00
N LEU A 22 -2.90 -3.10 6.28
CA LEU A 22 -2.33 -1.83 6.74
C LEU A 22 -3.39 -0.73 6.86
N LEU A 23 -4.34 -0.66 5.93
CA LEU A 23 -5.44 0.31 5.97
C LEU A 23 -6.35 0.08 7.19
N THR A 24 -6.71 -1.17 7.46
CA THR A 24 -7.48 -1.52 8.66
C THR A 24 -6.73 -1.15 9.94
N ALA A 25 -5.41 -1.43 9.99
CA ALA A 25 -4.59 -1.08 11.15
C ALA A 25 -4.45 0.45 11.34
N LEU A 26 -4.31 1.20 10.24
CA LEU A 26 -4.25 2.66 10.25
C LEU A 26 -5.56 3.27 10.76
N HIS A 27 -6.72 2.74 10.34
CA HIS A 27 -8.03 3.20 10.80
C HIS A 27 -8.21 3.06 12.32
N GLY A 28 -7.64 2.00 12.91
CA GLY A 28 -7.66 1.79 14.36
C GLY A 28 -6.59 2.56 15.15
N ALA A 29 -5.64 3.21 14.48
CA ALA A 29 -4.54 3.91 15.13
C ALA A 29 -4.93 5.35 15.51
N PRO A 30 -4.54 5.86 16.70
CA PRO A 30 -4.77 7.26 17.04
C PRO A 30 -4.08 8.20 16.03
N ALA A 31 -4.81 9.21 15.56
CA ALA A 31 -4.27 10.20 14.63
C ALA A 31 -3.05 10.91 15.25
N GLY A 32 -2.00 11.10 14.44
CA GLY A 32 -0.74 11.70 14.89
C GLY A 32 0.15 10.79 15.74
N SER A 33 -0.24 9.54 16.00
CA SER A 33 0.61 8.58 16.72
C SER A 33 1.78 8.10 15.87
N PRO A 34 2.89 7.66 16.49
CA PRO A 34 3.99 7.00 15.78
C PRO A 34 3.53 5.77 14.97
N ALA A 35 2.53 5.04 15.46
CA ALA A 35 1.94 3.90 14.76
C ALA A 35 1.25 4.33 13.46
N ALA A 36 0.43 5.38 13.49
CA ALA A 36 -0.22 5.92 12.29
C ALA A 36 0.80 6.37 11.23
N SER A 37 1.89 7.02 11.66
CA SER A 37 3.00 7.38 10.76
C SER A 37 3.70 6.14 10.17
N ALA A 38 3.94 5.11 10.97
CA ALA A 38 4.55 3.86 10.51
C ALA A 38 3.65 3.11 9.49
N TYR A 39 2.34 3.06 9.75
CA TYR A 39 1.39 2.47 8.80
C TYR A 39 1.32 3.28 7.51
N THR A 40 1.30 4.61 7.57
CA THR A 40 1.33 5.47 6.37
C THR A 40 2.60 5.25 5.54
N ALA A 41 3.76 5.13 6.19
CA ALA A 41 5.02 4.81 5.51
C ALA A 41 4.99 3.41 4.87
N ALA A 42 4.39 2.43 5.54
CA ALA A 42 4.20 1.09 5.00
C ALA A 42 3.23 1.07 3.81
N LEU A 43 2.14 1.83 3.85
CA LEU A 43 1.20 1.99 2.73
C LEU A 43 1.93 2.53 1.50
N ARG A 44 2.74 3.59 1.67
CA ARG A 44 3.56 4.14 0.59
C ARG A 44 4.49 3.09 0.00
N ARG A 45 5.21 2.34 0.84
CA ARG A 45 6.12 1.29 0.38
C ARG A 45 5.42 0.20 -0.43
N ARG A 46 4.18 -0.16 -0.06
CA ARG A 46 3.38 -1.11 -0.85
C ARG A 46 2.96 -0.53 -2.20
N GLY A 47 2.66 0.77 -2.28
CA GLY A 47 2.46 1.44 -3.56
C GLY A 47 3.72 1.41 -4.43
N GLU A 48 4.89 1.67 -3.86
CA GLU A 48 6.16 1.59 -4.59
C GLU A 48 6.43 0.16 -5.11
N ASP A 49 6.17 -0.86 -4.28
CA ASP A 49 6.27 -2.28 -4.70
C ASP A 49 5.30 -2.58 -5.88
N LEU A 50 4.04 -2.13 -5.82
CA LEU A 50 3.05 -2.30 -6.90
C LEU A 50 3.47 -1.59 -8.18
N SER A 51 3.95 -0.35 -8.06
CA SER A 51 4.43 0.42 -9.20
C SER A 51 5.64 -0.24 -9.86
N ALA A 52 6.49 -0.92 -9.10
CA ALA A 52 7.67 -1.61 -9.63
C ALA A 52 7.31 -2.87 -10.44
N ILE A 53 6.21 -3.55 -10.11
CA ILE A 53 5.83 -4.82 -10.77
C ILE A 53 4.80 -4.65 -11.88
N GLY A 54 3.86 -3.72 -11.74
CA GLY A 54 2.74 -3.55 -12.68
C GLY A 54 2.42 -2.09 -12.98
N GLY A 55 3.30 -1.16 -12.58
CA GLY A 55 3.18 0.24 -12.90
C GLY A 55 1.88 0.86 -12.40
N ARG A 56 1.35 1.78 -13.22
CA ARG A 56 0.13 2.54 -12.91
C ARG A 56 -1.09 1.64 -12.75
N ASP A 57 -1.25 0.61 -13.57
CA ASP A 57 -2.44 -0.26 -13.54
C ASP A 57 -2.52 -1.03 -12.22
N ALA A 58 -1.40 -1.57 -11.72
CA ALA A 58 -1.36 -2.25 -10.43
C ALA A 58 -1.72 -1.31 -9.26
N LEU A 59 -1.35 -0.03 -9.33
CA LEU A 59 -1.77 0.97 -8.34
C LEU A 59 -3.29 1.19 -8.38
N HIS A 60 -3.86 1.37 -9.58
CA HIS A 60 -5.32 1.60 -9.72
C HIS A 60 -6.14 0.38 -9.33
N GLU A 61 -5.70 -0.83 -9.66
CA GLU A 61 -6.34 -2.08 -9.24
C GLU A 61 -6.35 -2.22 -7.71
N ALA A 62 -5.21 -1.96 -7.05
CA ALA A 62 -5.11 -2.02 -5.60
C ALA A 62 -5.98 -0.94 -4.93
N ARG A 63 -6.04 0.27 -5.50
CA ARG A 63 -6.96 1.34 -5.04
C ARG A 63 -8.42 0.91 -5.16
N ALA A 64 -8.80 0.34 -6.31
CA ALA A 64 -10.16 -0.13 -6.55
C ALA A 64 -10.55 -1.24 -5.55
N ALA A 65 -9.65 -2.19 -5.28
CA ALA A 65 -9.86 -3.22 -4.28
C ALA A 65 -10.03 -2.66 -2.86
N ALA A 66 -9.24 -1.65 -2.49
CA ALA A 66 -9.36 -0.98 -1.20
C ALA A 66 -10.66 -0.21 -1.03
N ILE A 67 -11.11 0.49 -2.07
CA ILE A 67 -12.39 1.22 -2.09
C ILE A 67 -13.57 0.25 -2.02
N ALA A 68 -13.48 -0.89 -2.72
CA ALA A 68 -14.48 -1.94 -2.65
C ALA A 68 -14.59 -2.54 -1.23
N ALA A 69 -13.49 -2.60 -0.49
CA ALA A 69 -13.48 -3.04 0.91
C ALA A 69 -14.02 -1.97 1.87
N SER A 70 -13.67 -0.70 1.66
CA SER A 70 -14.26 0.44 2.35
C SER A 70 -14.01 1.73 1.57
N PRO A 71 -15.04 2.55 1.30
CA PRO A 71 -14.87 3.82 0.59
C PRO A 71 -13.95 4.80 1.34
N ASP A 72 -13.86 4.72 2.67
CA ASP A 72 -12.99 5.56 3.49
C ASP A 72 -11.49 5.34 3.22
N HIS A 73 -11.11 4.21 2.63
CA HIS A 73 -9.72 3.93 2.29
C HIS A 73 -9.16 4.82 1.18
N ALA A 74 -10.04 5.40 0.33
CA ALA A 74 -9.62 6.21 -0.82
C ALA A 74 -8.69 7.35 -0.40
N ALA A 75 -9.09 8.14 0.61
CA ALA A 75 -8.34 9.30 1.06
C ALA A 75 -6.97 8.93 1.64
N ALA A 76 -6.89 7.83 2.38
CA ALA A 76 -5.64 7.34 2.96
C ALA A 76 -4.63 6.90 1.89
N ILE A 77 -5.11 6.19 0.86
CA ILE A 77 -4.29 5.79 -0.29
C ILE A 77 -3.85 7.01 -1.08
N ASP A 78 -4.78 7.89 -1.45
CA ASP A 78 -4.49 9.07 -2.27
C ASP A 78 -3.43 9.95 -1.59
N ALA A 79 -3.53 10.15 -0.27
CA ALA A 79 -2.54 10.86 0.51
C ALA A 79 -1.18 10.13 0.54
N ALA A 80 -1.16 8.84 0.88
CA ALA A 80 0.07 8.06 1.03
C ALA A 80 0.85 7.88 -0.28
N TRP A 81 0.14 7.82 -1.41
CA TRP A 81 0.72 7.55 -2.73
C TRP A 81 0.91 8.79 -3.58
N SER A 82 0.48 9.97 -3.12
CA SER A 82 0.58 11.27 -3.82
C SER A 82 1.94 11.56 -4.48
N THR A 83 3.03 11.05 -3.92
CA THR A 83 4.40 11.26 -4.42
C THR A 83 4.98 10.08 -5.20
N ILE A 84 4.20 9.01 -5.41
CA ILE A 84 4.64 7.84 -6.18
C ILE A 84 4.54 8.19 -7.67
N PRO A 85 5.63 8.04 -8.45
CA PRO A 85 5.60 8.31 -9.89
C PRO A 85 4.53 7.47 -10.58
N GLY A 86 3.66 8.10 -11.38
CA GLY A 86 2.59 7.42 -12.11
C GLY A 86 1.30 7.18 -11.31
N TRP A 87 1.25 7.57 -10.04
CA TRP A 87 0.03 7.49 -9.23
C TRP A 87 -1.00 8.56 -9.60
N THR A 88 -0.55 9.78 -9.85
CA THR A 88 -1.50 10.86 -10.17
C THR A 88 -2.11 10.63 -11.54
N THR A 89 -3.41 10.91 -11.58
CA THR A 89 -4.32 10.85 -12.73
C THR A 89 -3.78 11.52 -13.97
#